data_AF-A0A962MHW8-F1
#
_entry.id   AF-A0A962MHW8-F1
#
_cell.length_a   1.000
_cell.length_b   1.000
_cell.length_c   1.000
_cell.angle_alpha   90.00
_cell.angle_beta   90.00
_cell.angle_gamma   90.00
#
_symmetry.space_group_name_H-M   'P 1'
#
loop_
_entity.id
_entity.type
_entity.pdbx_description
1 polymer ?
#
loop_
_entity_poly.entity_id
_entity_poly.type
_entity_poly.pdbx_seq_one_letter_code
_entity_poly.pdbx_strand_id
1 'polypeptide(L)'
;MSSRLHICLTCIRDRPLAAGESSLGRQLSDAVQQELARTGRVIELRTMHCLNGCRSPCNAAFRGAGKYSLRFSRLLPTDAPALLEFARYYAACADGMVPA
;
A
#
# COMPACT_ATOMS: atom_id res chain seq x y z
N MET A 1 -19.08 0.42 -5.19
CA MET A 1 -18.32 -0.03 -4.00
C MET A 1 -16.87 0.43 -4.16
N SER A 2 -16.26 1.02 -3.12
CA SER A 2 -14.93 1.67 -3.25
C SER A 2 -13.76 0.68 -3.20
N SER A 3 -12.76 0.90 -4.05
CA SER A 3 -11.46 0.20 -3.98
C SER A 3 -10.62 0.76 -2.83
N ARG A 4 -9.74 -0.07 -2.25
CA ARG A 4 -8.91 0.27 -1.09
C ARG A 4 -7.46 -0.18 -1.27
N LEU A 5 -6.54 0.64 -0.79
CA LEU A 5 -5.13 0.31 -0.62
C LEU A 5 -4.87 0.00 0.86
N HIS A 6 -4.37 -1.19 1.17
CA HIS A 6 -3.99 -1.60 2.51
C HIS A 6 -2.47 -1.59 2.65
N ILE A 7 -1.92 -0.97 3.69
CA ILE A 7 -0.46 -0.98 3.97
C ILE A 7 -0.19 -1.69 5.30
N CYS A 8 0.80 -2.59 5.30
CA CYS A 8 1.25 -3.28 6.51
C CYS A 8 2.19 -2.39 7.32
N LEU A 9 1.73 -1.85 8.45
CA LEU A 9 2.51 -0.95 9.29
C LEU A 9 3.66 -1.61 10.06
N THR A 10 3.72 -2.94 10.14
CA THR A 10 4.79 -3.62 10.88
C THR A 10 5.97 -4.04 10.02
N CYS A 11 5.97 -3.79 8.70
CA CYS A 11 7.12 -4.11 7.87
C CYS A 11 8.34 -3.25 8.26
N ILE A 12 9.57 -3.77 8.38
CA ILE A 12 9.97 -5.18 8.42
C ILE A 12 9.74 -5.71 9.83
N ARG A 13 8.87 -6.72 9.99
CA ARG A 13 8.39 -7.16 11.31
C ARG A 13 9.51 -7.67 12.21
N ASP A 14 10.44 -8.41 11.62
CA ASP A 14 11.49 -9.13 12.36
C ASP A 14 12.75 -8.27 12.54
N ARG A 15 12.68 -6.98 12.20
CA ARG A 15 13.76 -6.01 12.41
C ARG A 15 13.45 -5.17 13.65
N PRO A 16 14.28 -5.23 14.71
CA PRO A 16 14.17 -4.30 15.84
C PRO A 16 14.20 -2.84 15.37
N LEU A 17 13.38 -1.99 15.99
CA LEU A 17 13.38 -0.54 15.75
C LEU A 17 14.13 0.16 16.87
N ALA A 18 14.98 1.12 16.51
CA ALA A 18 15.56 2.03 17.49
C ALA A 18 14.48 2.95 18.10
N ALA A 19 14.76 3.54 19.25
CA ALA A 19 13.85 4.50 19.88
C ALA A 19 13.58 5.68 18.92
N GLY A 20 12.31 5.95 18.65
CA GLY A 20 11.89 7.00 17.71
C GLY A 20 11.94 6.60 16.22
N GLU A 21 12.45 5.40 15.89
CA GLU A 21 12.46 4.93 14.51
C GLU A 21 11.08 4.42 14.08
N SER A 22 10.61 4.86 12.92
CA SER A 22 9.42 4.29 12.29
C SER A 22 9.74 3.03 11.50
N SER A 23 8.85 2.05 11.56
CA SER A 23 8.91 0.88 10.67
C SER A 23 8.87 1.30 9.20
N LEU A 24 9.45 0.48 8.30
CA LEU A 24 9.37 0.69 6.85
C LEU A 24 7.93 0.78 6.35
N GLY A 25 7.02 0.02 6.94
CA GLY A 25 5.58 0.06 6.66
C GLY A 25 4.91 1.37 7.05
N ARG A 26 5.32 1.96 8.18
CA ARG A 26 4.88 3.29 8.59
C ARG A 26 5.43 4.36 7.66
N GLN A 27 6.72 4.32 7.35
CA GLN A 27 7.34 5.23 6.38
C GLN A 27 6.63 5.20 5.02
N LEU A 28 6.29 4.01 4.52
CA LEU A 28 5.52 3.86 3.28
C LEU A 28 4.10 4.45 3.39
N SER A 29 3.41 4.19 4.51
CA SER A 29 2.07 4.76 4.75
C SER A 29 2.10 6.29 4.79
N ASP A 30 3.10 6.86 5.47
CA ASP A 30 3.23 8.30 5.61
C ASP A 30 3.54 8.95 4.25
N ALA A 31 4.43 8.35 3.45
CA ALA A 31 4.71 8.80 2.08
C ALA A 31 3.46 8.76 1.18
N VAL A 32 2.65 7.69 1.27
CA VAL A 32 1.39 7.60 0.52
C VAL A 32 0.37 8.64 0.97
N GLN A 33 0.28 8.93 2.28
CA GLN A 33 -0.60 9.99 2.79
C GLN A 33 -0.18 11.38 2.32
N GLN A 34 1.13 11.68 2.34
CA GLN A 34 1.67 12.94 1.84
C GLN A 34 1.35 13.11 0.34
N GLU A 35 1.54 12.07 -0.45
CA GLU A 35 1.28 12.13 -1.89
C GLU A 35 -0.22 12.25 -2.20
N LEU A 36 -1.10 11.58 -1.43
CA LEU A 36 -2.55 11.77 -1.52
C LEU A 36 -2.97 13.21 -1.18
N ALA A 37 -2.33 13.83 -0.18
CA ALA A 37 -2.60 15.23 0.17
C ALA A 37 -2.20 16.19 -0.96
N ARG A 38 -1.13 15.87 -1.71
CA ARG A 38 -0.64 16.67 -2.84
C ARG A 38 -1.48 16.51 -4.12
N THR A 39 -1.94 15.29 -4.41
CA THR A 39 -2.56 14.93 -5.70
C THR A 39 -4.07 14.76 -5.64
N GLY A 40 -4.64 14.75 -4.45
CA GLY A 40 -6.06 14.44 -4.23
C GLY A 40 -6.31 12.94 -4.06
N ARG A 41 -7.48 12.63 -3.51
CA ARG A 41 -7.83 11.26 -3.12
C ARG A 41 -8.26 10.43 -4.33
N VAL A 42 -7.46 9.43 -4.69
CA VAL A 42 -7.77 8.47 -5.78
C VAL A 42 -8.26 7.11 -5.29
N ILE A 43 -7.91 6.74 -4.05
CA ILE A 43 -8.29 5.47 -3.43
C ILE A 43 -8.45 5.66 -1.92
N GLU A 44 -9.19 4.77 -1.26
CA GLU A 44 -9.25 4.74 0.20
C GLU A 44 -8.01 4.02 0.76
N LEU A 45 -7.14 4.77 1.45
CA LEU A 45 -6.02 4.20 2.18
C LEU A 45 -6.48 3.60 3.51
N ARG A 46 -6.05 2.38 3.81
CA ARG A 46 -6.23 1.68 5.08
C ARG A 46 -4.88 1.14 5.56
N THR A 47 -4.66 1.21 6.86
CA THR A 47 -3.46 0.64 7.48
C THR A 47 -3.81 -0.60 8.27
N MET A 48 -2.95 -1.61 8.23
CA MET A 48 -3.14 -2.89 8.92
C MET A 48 -1.88 -3.29 9.69
N HIS A 49 -2.04 -4.08 10.75
CA HIS A 49 -0.90 -4.61 11.50
C HIS A 49 -0.12 -5.69 10.71
N CYS A 50 -0.77 -6.43 9.80
CA CYS A 50 -0.16 -7.52 9.07
C CYS A 50 -0.81 -7.75 7.69
N LEU A 51 -0.01 -8.12 6.69
CA LEU A 51 -0.45 -8.66 5.40
C LEU A 51 0.14 -10.04 5.08
N ASN A 52 0.69 -10.72 6.10
CA ASN A 52 1.32 -12.04 6.04
C ASN A 52 2.33 -12.20 4.88
N GLY A 53 3.21 -11.21 4.73
CA GLY A 53 4.18 -11.10 3.62
C GLY A 53 5.62 -10.96 4.07
N CYS A 54 5.95 -11.37 5.30
CA CYS A 54 7.24 -11.08 5.94
C CYS A 54 8.46 -11.68 5.21
N ARG A 55 8.29 -12.71 4.37
CA ARG A 55 9.37 -13.25 3.52
C ARG A 55 9.82 -12.28 2.41
N SER A 56 9.02 -11.27 2.09
CA SER A 56 9.33 -10.24 1.09
C SER A 56 8.73 -8.88 1.50
N PRO A 57 9.22 -8.27 2.59
CA PRO A 57 8.74 -6.96 3.03
C PRO A 57 9.29 -5.85 2.09
N CYS A 58 8.69 -4.66 1.98
CA CYS A 58 7.44 -4.16 2.56
C CYS A 58 6.22 -4.49 1.69
N ASN A 59 5.02 -4.64 2.30
CA ASN A 59 3.83 -5.08 1.58
C ASN A 59 2.68 -4.06 1.61
N ALA A 60 1.98 -3.96 0.48
CA ALA A 60 0.70 -3.29 0.35
C ALA A 60 -0.27 -4.14 -0.50
N ALA A 61 -1.57 -3.96 -0.34
CA ALA A 61 -2.58 -4.72 -1.07
C ALA A 61 -3.76 -3.89 -1.54
N PHE A 62 -4.11 -4.02 -2.81
CA PHE A 62 -5.32 -3.49 -3.40
C PHE A 62 -6.47 -4.49 -3.22
N ARG A 63 -7.62 -3.99 -2.77
CA ARG A 63 -8.84 -4.78 -2.57
C ARG A 63 -10.06 -3.99 -3.05
N GLY A 64 -11.02 -4.66 -3.65
CA GLY A 64 -12.32 -4.11 -4.04
C GLY A 64 -13.34 -5.23 -4.13
N ALA A 65 -14.61 -4.94 -3.88
CA ALA A 65 -15.67 -5.92 -4.04
C ALA A 65 -15.76 -6.35 -5.52
N GLY A 66 -15.79 -7.66 -5.77
CA GLY A 66 -15.79 -8.23 -7.12
C GLY A 66 -14.44 -8.13 -7.85
N LYS A 67 -13.39 -7.61 -7.21
CA LYS A 67 -12.07 -7.44 -7.82
C LYS A 67 -11.05 -8.45 -7.31
N TYR A 68 -10.11 -8.84 -8.17
CA TYR A 68 -8.89 -9.51 -7.76
C TYR A 68 -8.17 -8.69 -6.70
N SER A 69 -7.61 -9.42 -5.75
CA SER A 69 -6.81 -8.85 -4.69
C SER A 69 -5.35 -8.89 -5.06
N LEU A 70 -4.75 -7.74 -5.29
CA LEU A 70 -3.36 -7.64 -5.73
C LEU A 70 -2.48 -7.22 -4.56
N ARG A 71 -1.48 -8.04 -4.22
CA ARG A 71 -0.51 -7.73 -3.16
C ARG A 71 0.85 -7.47 -3.79
N PHE A 72 1.42 -6.32 -3.46
CA PHE A 72 2.79 -5.97 -3.84
C PHE A 72 3.72 -6.16 -2.64
N SER A 73 4.98 -6.42 -2.95
CA SER A 73 6.04 -6.77 -1.99
C SER A 73 7.31 -6.00 -2.35
N ARG A 74 8.28 -5.92 -1.43
CA ARG A 74 9.54 -5.18 -1.64
C ARG A 74 9.37 -3.69 -1.92
N LEU A 75 8.29 -3.10 -1.41
CA LEU A 75 8.01 -1.68 -1.56
C LEU A 75 8.94 -0.82 -0.70
N LEU A 76 9.27 0.36 -1.21
CA LEU A 76 9.99 1.44 -0.55
C LEU A 76 9.09 2.67 -0.41
N PRO A 77 9.34 3.59 0.55
CA PRO A 77 8.57 4.82 0.67
C PRO A 77 8.57 5.66 -0.60
N THR A 78 9.65 5.61 -1.38
CA THR A 78 9.79 6.27 -2.69
C THR A 78 8.83 5.74 -3.76
N ASP A 79 8.22 4.56 -3.55
CA ASP A 79 7.25 3.96 -4.49
C ASP A 79 5.84 4.52 -4.30
N ALA A 80 5.62 5.42 -3.33
CA ALA A 80 4.30 5.99 -3.05
C ALA A 80 3.61 6.61 -4.29
N PRO A 81 4.30 7.39 -5.16
CA PRO A 81 3.68 7.90 -6.39
C PRO A 81 3.25 6.78 -7.34
N ALA A 82 4.11 5.78 -7.56
CA ALA A 82 3.81 4.65 -8.45
C ALA A 82 2.65 3.78 -7.91
N LEU A 83 2.58 3.57 -6.59
CA LEU A 83 1.44 2.89 -5.96
C LEU A 83 0.12 3.64 -6.19
N LEU A 84 0.13 4.96 -6.11
CA LEU A 84 -1.06 5.77 -6.32
C LEU A 84 -1.43 5.88 -7.80
N GLU A 85 -0.46 5.86 -8.71
CA GLU A 85 -0.72 5.72 -10.14
C GLU A 85 -1.41 4.38 -10.42
N PHE A 86 -0.85 3.27 -9.91
CA PHE A 86 -1.48 1.95 -10.01
C PHE A 86 -2.89 1.93 -9.38
N ALA A 87 -3.08 2.64 -8.26
CA ALA A 87 -4.38 2.75 -7.61
C ALA A 87 -5.46 3.35 -8.53
N ARG A 88 -5.10 4.29 -9.40
CA ARG A 88 -6.03 4.89 -10.38
C ARG A 88 -6.48 3.86 -11.39
N TYR A 89 -5.56 3.08 -11.95
CA TYR A 89 -5.89 2.01 -12.89
C TYR A 89 -6.72 0.91 -12.21
N TYR A 90 -6.31 0.45 -11.03
CA TYR A 90 -7.06 -0.53 -10.25
C TYR A 90 -8.48 -0.07 -9.91
N ALA A 91 -8.65 1.21 -9.57
CA ALA A 91 -9.97 1.79 -9.30
C ALA A 91 -10.87 1.75 -10.55
N ALA A 92 -10.31 2.00 -11.73
CA ALA A 92 -11.02 1.98 -13.02
C ALA A 92 -11.36 0.57 -13.54
N CYS A 93 -10.56 -0.46 -13.24
CA CYS A 93 -10.84 -1.83 -13.67
C CYS A 93 -12.02 -2.44 -12.91
N ALA A 94 -12.98 -3.05 -13.61
CA ALA A 94 -14.18 -3.64 -13.00
C ALA A 94 -13.86 -4.84 -12.11
N ASP A 95 -12.92 -5.69 -12.55
CA ASP A 95 -12.48 -6.93 -11.90
C ASP A 95 -11.10 -6.78 -11.22
N GLY A 96 -10.47 -5.61 -11.30
CA GLY A 96 -9.13 -5.40 -10.75
C GLY A 96 -7.98 -6.03 -11.54
N MET A 97 -8.23 -6.58 -12.73
CA MET A 97 -7.16 -6.93 -13.68
C MET A 97 -6.66 -5.66 -14.34
N VAL A 98 -5.55 -5.11 -13.85
CA VAL A 98 -4.88 -3.97 -14.47
C VAL A 98 -4.06 -4.49 -15.66
N PRO A 99 -4.31 -4.00 -16.89
CA PRO A 99 -3.51 -4.38 -18.06
C PRO A 99 -2.03 -4.03 -17.87
N ALA A 100 -1.15 -4.81 -18.50
CA ALA A 100 0.29 -4.57 -18.53
C ALA A 100 0.66 -3.40 -19.45
#